data_AF-A0A7X3MNY6-F1
#
_entry.id   AF-A0A7X3MNY6-F1
#
_cell.length_a   1.000
_cell.length_b   1.000
_cell.length_c   1.000
_cell.angle_alpha   90.00
_cell.angle_beta   90.00
_cell.angle_gamma   90.00
#
_symmetry.space_group_name_H-M   'P 1'
#
loop_
_entity.id
_entity.type
_entity.pdbx_description
1 polymer ?
#
loop_
_entity_poly.entity_id
_entity_poly.type
_entity_poly.pdbx_seq_one_letter_code
_entity_poly.pdbx_strand_id
1 'polypeptide(L)' 'MSVSSPQLSFNHNHPSLPPDAEELARDLFERARPNDSFDDLKRRVAFNRQDAGRLRHWIRAAQAIAAERRLRQP' A
#
# COMPACT_ATOMS: atom_id res chain seq x y z
N MET A 1 28.22 -21.02 -8.07
CA MET A 1 27.18 -20.34 -8.87
C MET A 1 26.29 -19.58 -7.90
N SER A 2 26.61 -18.33 -7.61
CA SER A 2 25.84 -17.50 -6.67
C SER A 2 24.95 -16.59 -7.49
N VAL A 3 23.64 -16.84 -7.45
CA VAL A 3 22.64 -15.96 -8.07
C VAL A 3 22.56 -14.69 -7.23
N SER A 4 23.22 -13.64 -7.71
CA SER A 4 23.01 -12.28 -7.23
C SER A 4 21.57 -11.89 -7.49
N SER A 5 20.72 -11.97 -6.46
CA SER A 5 19.39 -11.40 -6.48
C SER A 5 19.51 -9.91 -6.81
N PRO A 6 18.92 -9.41 -7.91
CA PRO A 6 18.87 -7.98 -8.13
C PRO A 6 17.93 -7.42 -7.07
N GLN A 7 18.50 -6.69 -6.12
CA GLN A 7 17.77 -5.85 -5.19
C GLN A 7 17.03 -4.82 -6.04
N LEU A 8 15.80 -5.15 -6.43
CA LEU A 8 14.87 -4.27 -7.13
C LEU A 8 14.73 -3.04 -6.23
N SER A 9 15.49 -2.00 -6.57
CA SER A 9 15.33 -0.68 -6.02
C SER A 9 13.93 -0.22 -6.41
N PHE A 10 12.97 -0.51 -5.52
CA PHE A 10 11.66 0.08 -5.57
C PHE A 10 11.88 1.58 -5.51
N ASN A 11 11.80 2.22 -6.67
CA ASN A 11 11.88 3.65 -6.78
C ASN A 11 10.61 4.19 -6.11
N HIS A 12 10.69 4.44 -4.81
CA HIS A 12 9.61 4.91 -3.95
C HIS A 12 9.27 6.35 -4.31
N ASN A 13 8.67 6.58 -5.48
CA ASN A 13 8.04 7.86 -5.82
C ASN A 13 6.59 7.93 -5.35
N HIS A 14 6.22 7.05 -4.40
CA HIS A 14 4.94 7.11 -3.74
C HIS A 14 5.02 8.21 -2.68
N PRO A 15 4.10 9.20 -2.66
CA PRO A 15 4.10 10.22 -1.59
C PRO A 15 4.16 9.49 -0.27
N SER A 16 5.15 9.83 0.56
CA SER A 16 5.44 9.21 1.85
C SER A 16 4.17 9.22 2.68
N LEU A 17 3.45 8.09 2.67
CA LEU A 17 2.25 7.96 3.47
C LEU A 17 2.68 7.94 4.93
N PRO A 18 1.89 8.52 5.85
CA PRO A 18 2.14 8.30 7.25
C PRO A 18 2.15 6.78 7.52
N PRO A 19 3.12 6.25 8.27
CA PRO A 19 3.31 4.82 8.46
C PRO A 19 2.03 4.12 8.92
N ASP A 20 1.25 4.78 9.80
CA ASP A 20 -0.04 4.32 10.29
C ASP A 20 -1.08 4.07 9.17
N ALA A 21 -1.06 4.87 8.10
CA ALA A 21 -2.02 4.76 7.01
C ALA A 21 -1.60 3.71 5.98
N GLU A 22 -0.30 3.50 5.77
CA GLU A 22 0.18 2.45 4.87
C GLU A 22 -0.03 1.06 5.47
N GLU A 23 0.29 0.87 6.76
CA GLU A 23 0.08 -0.39 7.46
C GLU A 23 -1.41 -0.75 7.52
N LEU A 24 -2.26 0.24 7.75
CA LEU A 24 -3.70 0.04 7.74
C LEU A 24 -4.24 -0.26 6.32
N ALA A 25 -3.74 0.42 5.29
CA ALA A 25 -4.12 0.13 3.91
C ALA A 25 -3.76 -1.31 3.53
N ARG A 26 -2.60 -1.79 3.98
CA ARG A 26 -2.16 -3.17 3.81
C ARG A 26 -3.10 -4.16 4.50
N ASP A 27 -3.39 -3.96 5.79
CA ASP A 27 -4.29 -4.84 6.55
C ASP A 27 -5.70 -4.89 5.92
N LEU A 28 -6.24 -3.74 5.51
CA LEU A 28 -7.53 -3.66 4.82
C LEU A 28 -7.53 -4.38 3.47
N PHE A 29 -6.46 -4.22 2.69
CA PHE A 29 -6.34 -4.85 1.38
C PHE A 29 -6.20 -6.36 1.50
N GLU A 30 -5.28 -6.84 2.35
CA GLU A 30 -5.02 -8.27 2.53
C GLU A 30 -6.24 -9.00 3.11
N ARG A 31 -7.01 -8.35 4.01
CA ARG A 31 -8.30 -8.88 4.49
C ARG A 31 -9.35 -8.98 3.39
N ALA A 32 -9.41 -7.99 2.49
CA ALA A 32 -10.35 -7.99 1.38
C ALA A 32 -9.92 -8.90 0.22
N ARG A 33 -8.61 -9.19 0.12
CA ARG A 33 -7.98 -9.93 -0.97
C ARG A 33 -6.92 -10.88 -0.39
N PRO A 34 -7.30 -12.01 0.21
CA PRO A 34 -6.32 -12.95 0.79
C PRO A 34 -5.37 -13.58 -0.25
N ASN A 35 -5.72 -13.51 -1.53
CA ASN A 35 -4.92 -14.02 -2.64
C ASN A 35 -4.04 -12.95 -3.33
N ASP A 36 -4.11 -11.69 -2.91
CA ASP A 36 -3.37 -10.59 -3.53
C ASP A 36 -2.64 -9.80 -2.43
N SER A 37 -1.42 -9.34 -2.69
CA SER A 37 -0.65 -8.57 -1.70
C SER A 37 -0.69 -7.07 -2.01
N PHE A 38 -0.69 -6.24 -0.98
CA PHE A 38 -0.59 -4.80 -1.14
C PHE A 38 0.73 -4.40 -1.84
N ASP A 39 1.81 -5.14 -1.62
CA ASP A 39 3.09 -4.93 -2.30
C ASP A 39 3.03 -5.31 -3.79
N ASP A 40 2.27 -6.35 -4.14
CA ASP A 40 2.03 -6.71 -5.54
C ASP A 40 1.17 -5.67 -6.22
N LEU A 41 0.15 -5.13 -5.54
CA LEU A 41 -0.63 -3.99 -6.04
C LEU A 41 0.28 -2.78 -6.31
N LYS A 42 1.17 -2.41 -5.37
CA LYS A 42 2.15 -1.32 -5.55
C LYS A 42 3.07 -1.53 -6.75
N ARG A 43 3.50 -2.76 -7.03
CA ARG A 43 4.27 -3.08 -8.26
C ARG A 43 3.43 -2.87 -9.52
N ARG A 44 2.17 -3.31 -9.49
CA ARG A 44 1.27 -3.27 -10.64
C ARG A 44 0.80 -1.87 -10.99
N VAL A 45 0.76 -0.94 -10.04
CA VAL A 45 0.34 0.46 -10.31
C VAL A 45 1.24 1.18 -11.31
N ALA A 46 2.51 0.78 -11.44
CA ALA A 46 3.43 1.35 -12.41
C ALA A 46 3.04 0.99 -13.86
N PHE A 47 2.36 -0.13 -14.04
CA PHE A 47 2.00 -0.68 -15.36
C PHE A 47 0.50 -0.55 -15.67
N ASN A 48 -0.36 -0.46 -14.64
CA ASN A 48 -1.81 -0.46 -14.79
C ASN A 48 -2.47 0.72 -14.07
N ARG A 49 -3.10 1.61 -14.86
CA ARG A 49 -3.87 2.75 -14.34
C ARG A 49 -5.07 2.33 -13.48
N GLN A 50 -5.66 1.16 -13.74
CA GLN A 50 -6.73 0.64 -12.87
C GLN A 50 -6.19 0.27 -11.49
N ASP A 51 -5.02 -0.36 -11.44
CA ASP A 51 -4.37 -0.72 -10.16
C ASP A 51 -3.93 0.55 -9.42
N ALA A 52 -3.49 1.59 -10.13
CA ALA A 52 -3.24 2.91 -9.53
C ALA A 52 -4.49 3.52 -8.89
N GLY A 53 -5.66 3.38 -9.54
CA GLY A 53 -6.95 3.79 -8.98
C GLY A 53 -7.32 3.00 -7.71
N ARG A 54 -7.09 1.68 -7.71
CA ARG A 54 -7.32 0.83 -6.54
C ARG A 54 -6.41 1.21 -5.38
N LEU A 55 -5.11 1.38 -5.64
CA LEU A 55 -4.15 1.78 -4.61
C LEU A 55 -4.56 3.11 -3.97
N ARG A 56 -4.93 4.11 -4.78
CA ARG A 56 -5.40 5.41 -4.28
C ARG A 56 -6.68 5.28 -3.45
N HIS A 57 -7.60 4.39 -3.83
CA HIS A 57 -8.82 4.13 -3.07
C HIS A 57 -8.51 3.56 -1.67
N TRP A 58 -7.65 2.53 -1.60
CA TRP A 58 -7.27 1.90 -0.34
C TRP A 58 -6.50 2.85 0.59
N ILE A 59 -5.59 3.64 0.03
CA ILE A 59 -4.88 4.67 0.79
C ILE A 59 -5.85 5.69 1.37
N ARG A 60 -6.83 6.16 0.58
CA ARG A 60 -7.81 7.14 1.06
C ARG A 60 -8.68 6.56 2.18
N ALA A 61 -9.10 5.30 2.06
CA ALA A 61 -9.83 4.61 3.13
C ALA A 61 -8.98 4.49 4.40
N ALA A 62 -7.71 4.12 4.25
CA ALA A 62 -6.80 4.01 5.38
C ALA A 62 -6.50 5.36 6.04
N GLN A 63 -6.36 6.44 5.27
CA GLN A 63 -6.22 7.79 5.81
C GLN A 63 -7.45 8.23 6.60
N ALA A 64 -8.66 7.93 6.11
CA ALA A 64 -9.89 8.25 6.82
C ALA A 64 -9.97 7.51 8.17
N ILE A 65 -9.65 6.21 8.17
CA ILE A 65 -9.67 5.40 9.39
C ILE A 65 -8.53 5.78 10.33
N ALA A 66 -7.33 6.10 9.82
CA ALA A 66 -6.22 6.58 10.64
C ALA A 66 -6.55 7.93 11.29
N ALA A 67 -7.19 8.85 10.56
CA ALA A 67 -7.68 10.10 11.10
C ALA A 67 -8.75 9.86 12.18
N GLU A 68 -9.70 8.97 11.93
CA GLU A 68 -10.72 8.60 12.92
C GLU A 68 -10.11 7.96 14.17
N ARG A 69 -9.11 7.09 14.02
CA ARG A 69 -8.37 6.49 15.13
C ARG A 69 -7.68 7.56 15.96
N ARG A 70 -6.99 8.52 15.33
CA ARG A 70 -6.34 9.64 16.02
C ARG A 70 -7.34 10.51 16.77
N LEU A 71 -8.53 10.72 16.24
CA LEU A 71 -9.59 11.46 16.93
C LEU A 71 -10.18 10.68 18.12
N ARG A 72 -10.13 9.35 18.09
CA ARG A 72 -10.60 8.49 19.19
C ARG A 72 -9.54 8.19 20.24
N GLN A 73 -8.26 8.47 19.98
CA GLN A 73 -7.20 8.33 20.99
C GLN A 73 -7.01 9.69 21.70
N PRO A 74 -7.24 9.77 23.03
CA PRO A 74 -7.06 11.00 23.80
C PRO A 74 -5.59 11.41 23.94
#